data_AF-A0A3D0GAE7-F1
#
_entry.id   AF-A0A3D0GAE7-F1
#
_cell.length_a   1.000
_cell.length_b   1.000
_cell.length_c   1.000
_cell.angle_alpha   90.00
_cell.angle_beta   90.00
_cell.angle_gamma   90.00
#
_symmetry.space_group_name_H-M   'P 1'
#
loop_
_entity.id
_entity.type
_entity.pdbx_description
1 polymer ?
#
loop_
_entity_poly.entity_id
_entity_poly.type
_entity_poly.pdbx_seq_one_letter_code
_entity_poly.pdbx_strand_id
1 'polypeptide(L)' 'MDAEAKTKLARQFIEAIPFSRELSMRLDNLGDGEAVCSMPYDDRFVGDPDTGVIHGGAVSALLDT' A
#
# COMPACT_ATOMS: atom_id res chain seq x y z
N MET A 1 8.59 23.26 -4.76
CA MET A 1 7.62 22.21 -5.14
C MET A 1 6.42 22.35 -4.24
N ASP A 2 5.25 22.48 -4.85
CA ASP A 2 3.96 22.47 -4.16
C ASP A 2 3.75 21.13 -3.42
N ALA A 3 3.00 21.12 -2.32
CA ALA A 3 2.70 19.94 -1.52
C ALA A 3 1.97 18.88 -2.38
N GLU A 4 1.03 19.33 -3.22
CA GLU A 4 0.27 18.47 -4.13
C GLU A 4 1.20 17.77 -5.16
N ALA A 5 2.23 18.48 -5.64
CA ALA A 5 3.23 17.92 -6.54
C ALA A 5 4.10 16.85 -5.87
N LYS A 6 4.42 17.01 -4.57
CA LYS A 6 5.15 15.99 -3.79
C LYS A 6 4.31 14.73 -3.59
N THR A 7 3.05 14.88 -3.21
CA THR A 7 2.12 13.76 -3.01
C THR A 7 1.91 12.99 -4.32
N LYS A 8 1.75 13.68 -5.45
CA LYS A 8 1.63 13.04 -6.76
C LYS A 8 2.88 12.25 -7.14
N LEU A 9 4.07 12.82 -6.93
CA LEU A 9 5.33 12.14 -7.22
C LEU A 9 5.53 10.90 -6.34
N ALA A 10 5.22 11.01 -5.05
CA ALA A 10 5.31 9.89 -4.11
C ALA A 10 4.31 8.77 -4.45
N ARG A 11 3.08 9.12 -4.82
CA ARG A 11 2.08 8.14 -5.28
C ARG A 11 2.57 7.41 -6.53
N GLN A 12 3.09 8.14 -7.52
CA GLN A 12 3.65 7.55 -8.73
C GLN A 12 4.86 6.65 -8.44
N PHE A 13 5.64 6.97 -7.41
CA PHE A 13 6.77 6.12 -7.00
C PHE A 13 6.29 4.79 -6.41
N ILE A 14 5.35 4.81 -5.45
CA ILE A 14 4.80 3.57 -4.86
C ILE A 14 4.08 2.74 -5.93
N GLU A 15 3.27 3.37 -6.79
CA GLU A 15 2.59 2.68 -7.89
C GLU A 15 3.56 2.18 -8.97
N ALA A 16 4.81 2.67 -9.04
CA ALA A 16 5.80 2.15 -9.97
C ALA A 16 6.45 0.85 -9.48
N ILE A 17 6.39 0.56 -8.17
CA ILE A 17 7.00 -0.64 -7.58
C ILE A 17 6.13 -1.87 -7.96
N PRO A 18 6.67 -2.85 -8.72
CA PRO A 18 5.88 -4.00 -9.17
C PRO A 18 5.22 -4.78 -8.03
N PHE A 19 5.91 -4.88 -6.89
CA PHE A 19 5.41 -5.59 -5.71
C PHE A 19 4.23 -4.86 -5.06
N SER A 20 4.32 -3.54 -4.85
CA SER A 20 3.23 -2.72 -4.33
C SER A 20 2.00 -2.77 -5.25
N ARG A 21 2.22 -2.80 -6.57
CA ARG A 21 1.14 -3.02 -7.55
C ARG A 21 0.48 -4.37 -7.43
N GLU A 22 1.26 -5.45 -7.28
CA GLU A 22 0.69 -6.79 -7.14
C GLU A 22 -0.24 -6.87 -5.93
N LEU A 23 0.18 -6.25 -4.82
CA LEU A 23 -0.61 -6.13 -3.59
C LEU A 23 -1.69 -5.04 -3.65
N SER A 24 -1.85 -4.35 -4.78
CA SER A 24 -2.82 -3.26 -4.96
C SER A 24 -2.71 -2.13 -3.93
N MET A 25 -1.49 -1.89 -3.43
CA MET A 25 -1.18 -0.83 -2.46
C MET A 25 -1.32 0.56 -3.07
N ARG A 26 -1.77 1.52 -2.25
CA ARG A 26 -2.01 2.90 -2.68
C ARG A 26 -1.58 3.89 -1.61
N LEU A 27 -0.98 5.00 -2.04
CA LEU A 27 -0.73 6.16 -1.18
C LEU A 27 -1.98 7.05 -1.20
N ASP A 28 -2.78 6.99 -0.15
CA ASP A 28 -4.03 7.75 -0.03
C ASP A 28 -3.76 9.21 0.30
N ASN A 29 -2.87 9.46 1.28
CA ASN A 29 -2.50 10.81 1.71
C ASN A 29 -1.01 10.91 2.06
N LEU A 30 -0.42 12.08 1.85
CA LEU A 30 0.94 12.42 2.26
C LEU A 30 0.98 13.91 2.59
N GLY A 31 1.30 14.26 3.83
CA GLY A 31 1.31 15.65 4.30
C GLY A 31 1.55 15.73 5.81
N ASP A 32 1.95 16.89 6.31
CA ASP A 32 2.06 17.19 7.75
C ASP A 32 2.91 16.20 8.58
N GLY A 33 3.87 15.51 7.94
CA GLY A 33 4.71 14.50 8.59
C GLY A 33 4.06 13.11 8.67
N GLU A 34 2.93 12.92 8.01
CA GLU A 34 2.16 11.68 7.98
C GLU A 34 2.02 11.14 6.54
N ALA A 35 1.94 9.82 6.43
CA ALA A 35 1.61 9.10 5.21
C ALA A 35 0.50 8.10 5.52
N VAL A 36 -0.51 8.04 4.66
CA VAL A 36 -1.59 7.06 4.74
C VAL A 36 -1.50 6.18 3.51
N CYS A 37 -1.27 4.89 3.74
CA CYS A 37 -1.25 3.86 2.71
C CYS A 37 -2.36 2.85 2.96
N SER A 38 -3.00 2.37 1.90
CA SER A 38 -3.98 1.30 1.98
C SER A 38 -3.60 0.12 1.10
N MET A 39 -3.96 -1.07 1.57
CA MET A 39 -3.98 -2.32 0.82
C MET A 39 -5.39 -2.88 0.93
N PRO A 40 -6.19 -2.89 -0.15
CA PRO A 40 -7.54 -3.43 -0.09
C PRO A 40 -7.47 -4.92 0.25
N TYR A 41 -8.46 -5.40 1.00
CA TYR A 41 -8.64 -6.83 1.20
C TYR A 41 -8.82 -7.52 -0.16
N ASP A 42 -8.10 -8.61 -0.37
CA ASP A 42 -8.13 -9.41 -1.60
C ASP A 42 -7.92 -10.87 -1.22
N ASP A 43 -8.82 -11.75 -1.68
CA ASP A 43 -8.78 -13.18 -1.38
C ASP A 43 -7.48 -13.85 -1.88
N ARG A 44 -6.79 -13.24 -2.86
CA ARG A 44 -5.47 -13.69 -3.33
C ARG A 44 -4.40 -13.63 -2.24
N PHE A 45 -4.59 -12.83 -1.20
CA PHE A 45 -3.62 -12.63 -0.12
C PHE A 45 -4.04 -13.30 1.18
N VAL A 46 -5.15 -14.05 1.19
CA VAL A 46 -5.58 -14.84 2.34
C VAL A 46 -4.57 -15.95 2.61
N GLY A 47 -4.09 -16.02 3.85
CA GLY A 47 -3.15 -17.06 4.27
C GLY A 47 -3.87 -18.35 4.68
N ASP A 48 -4.94 -18.22 5.46
CA ASP A 48 -5.79 -19.33 5.88
C ASP A 48 -7.17 -19.21 5.22
N PRO A 49 -7.47 -20.05 4.21
CA PRO A 49 -8.73 -20.01 3.48
C PRO A 49 -9.97 -20.23 4.35
N ASP A 50 -9.86 -20.97 5.45
CA ASP A 50 -11.01 -21.29 6.31
C ASP A 50 -11.43 -20.09 7.17
N THR A 51 -10.50 -19.18 7.47
CA THR A 51 -10.74 -17.99 8.30
C THR A 51 -10.85 -16.71 7.50
N GLY A 52 -10.37 -16.68 6.25
CA GLY A 52 -10.33 -15.46 5.43
C GLY A 52 -9.32 -14.44 5.92
N VAL A 53 -8.36 -14.85 6.76
CA VAL A 53 -7.37 -13.93 7.33
C VAL A 53 -6.25 -13.67 6.31
N ILE A 54 -5.96 -12.40 6.06
CA ILE A 54 -4.84 -11.98 5.21
C ILE A 54 -3.53 -12.49 5.79
N HIS A 55 -2.68 -13.05 4.92
CA HIS A 55 -1.37 -13.56 5.28
C HIS A 55 -0.51 -12.44 5.88
N GLY A 56 0.10 -12.70 7.04
CA GLY A 56 0.88 -11.70 7.78
C GLY A 56 2.01 -11.05 6.95
N GLY A 57 2.58 -11.78 5.99
CA GLY A 57 3.57 -11.24 5.06
C GLY A 57 3.07 -10.09 4.17
N ALA A 58 1.79 -10.09 3.78
CA ALA A 58 1.21 -8.99 3.00
C ALA A 58 1.01 -7.74 3.88
N VAL A 59 0.63 -7.93 5.14
CA VAL A 59 0.53 -6.84 6.12
C VAL A 59 1.91 -6.26 6.45
N SER A 60 2.92 -7.11 6.68
CA SER A 60 4.30 -6.66 6.92
C SER A 60 4.87 -5.89 5.72
N ALA A 61 4.57 -6.34 4.51
CA ALA A 61 4.94 -5.63 3.28
C ALA A 61 4.35 -4.21 3.19
N LEU A 62 3.09 -4.04 3.62
CA LEU A 62 2.46 -2.72 3.69
C LEU A 62 3.16 -1.80 4.68
N LEU A 63 3.63 -2.34 5.81
CA LEU A 63 4.30 -1.56 6.85
C LEU A 63 5.74 -1.15 6.49
N ASP A 64 6.41 -1.92 5.62
CA ASP A 64 7.78 -1.63 5.16
C ASP A 64 7.84 -0.60 4.02
N THR A 65 6.73 -0.42 3.28
CA THR A 65 6.62 0.48 2.12
C THR A 65 6.39 1.93 2.52
#